data_AF-A0A2N2KZD9-F1
#
_entry.id   AF-A0A2N2KZD9-F1
#
_cell.length_a   1.000
_cell.length_b   1.000
_cell.length_c   1.000
_cell.angle_alpha   90.00
_cell.angle_beta   90.00
_cell.angle_gamma   90.00
#
_symmetry.space_group_name_H-M   'P 1'
#
loop_
_entity.id
_entity.type
_entity.pdbx_description
1 polymer ?
#
loop_
_entity_poly.entity_id
_entity_poly.type
_entity_poly.pdbx_seq_one_letter_code
_entity_poly.pdbx_strand_id
1 'polypeptide(L)' 'MMNLKLLKILNPILFIAFLTVAISMLLYRLPGRFYYDEVLGQIHALSGAIFFILAILHIILNFKWIKSQIFGIKAKK' A
#
# COMPACT_ATOMS: atom_id res chain seq x y z
N MET A 1 0.73 5.23 -22.13
CA MET A 1 0.93 3.76 -22.10
C MET A 1 1.83 3.29 -20.95
N MET A 2 2.88 4.05 -20.56
CA MET A 2 3.86 3.64 -19.53
C MET A 2 3.26 3.39 -18.14
N ASN A 3 2.34 4.24 -17.67
CA ASN A 3 1.73 4.12 -16.33
C ASN A 3 1.00 2.79 -16.11
N LEU A 4 0.40 2.21 -17.15
CA LEU A 4 -0.38 0.98 -17.00
C LEU A 4 0.51 -0.24 -16.71
N LYS A 5 1.70 -0.30 -17.33
CA LYS A 5 2.69 -1.36 -17.07
C LYS A 5 3.25 -1.23 -15.65
N LEU A 6 3.56 -0.01 -15.22
CA LEU A 6 4.03 0.27 -13.86
C LEU A 6 2.97 -0.07 -12.80
N LEU A 7 1.70 0.29 -13.03
CA LEU A 7 0.60 -0.04 -12.12
C LEU A 7 0.38 -1.56 -11.98
N LYS A 8 0.54 -2.33 -13.06
CA LYS A 8 0.44 -3.81 -13.00
C LYS A 8 1.50 -4.44 -12.10
N ILE A 9 2.66 -3.80 -11.93
CA ILE A 9 3.73 -4.26 -11.02
C ILE A 9 3.54 -3.66 -9.63
N LEU A 10 3.18 -2.37 -9.55
CA LEU A 10 3.01 -1.67 -8.28
C LEU A 10 1.86 -2.25 -7.45
N ASN A 11 0.74 -2.65 -8.09
CA ASN A 11 -0.44 -3.17 -7.39
C ASN A 11 -0.16 -4.45 -6.58
N PRO A 12 0.45 -5.52 -7.12
CA PRO A 12 0.78 -6.69 -6.32
C PRO A 12 1.82 -6.39 -5.23
N ILE A 13 2.79 -5.51 -5.48
CA ILE A 13 3.75 -5.08 -4.44
C ILE A 13 3.02 -4.35 -3.29
N LEU A 14 2.11 -3.45 -3.64
CA LEU A 14 1.27 -2.72 -2.68
C LEU A 14 0.42 -3.70 -1.85
N PHE A 15 -0.16 -4.72 -2.49
CA PHE A 15 -0.94 -5.76 -1.81
C PHE A 15 -0.09 -6.58 -0.83
N ILE A 16 1.13 -6.98 -1.23
CA ILE A 16 2.06 -7.68 -0.35
C ILE A 16 2.46 -6.79 0.83
N ALA A 17 2.81 -5.53 0.58
CA ALA A 17 3.15 -4.57 1.64
C ALA A 17 1.99 -4.36 2.62
N PHE A 18 0.75 -4.29 2.12
CA PHE A 18 -0.47 -4.23 2.93
C PHE A 18 -0.64 -5.46 3.84
N LEU A 19 -0.48 -6.67 3.28
CA LEU A 19 -0.57 -7.89 4.07
C LEU A 19 0.52 -7.95 5.14
N THR A 20 1.75 -7.58 4.81
CA THR A 20 2.86 -7.57 5.78
C THR A 20 2.59 -6.59 6.92
N VAL A 21 2.16 -5.36 6.64
CA VAL A 21 1.87 -4.37 7.69
C VAL A 21 0.68 -4.78 8.56
N ALA A 22 -0.35 -5.40 7.96
CA ALA A 22 -1.54 -5.87 8.69
C ALA A 22 -1.23 -7.09 9.57
N ILE A 23 -0.57 -8.11 9.02
CA ILE A 23 -0.24 -9.34 9.74
C ILE A 23 0.74 -9.07 10.87
N SER A 24 1.78 -8.26 10.64
CA SER A 24 2.74 -7.90 11.70
C SER A 24 2.07 -7.18 12.86
N MET A 25 1.17 -6.22 12.60
CA MET A 25 0.41 -5.54 13.66
C MET A 25 -0.53 -6.50 14.40
N LEU A 26 -1.21 -7.37 13.66
CA LEU A 26 -2.14 -8.35 14.23
C LEU A 26 -1.41 -9.31 15.17
N LEU A 27 -0.28 -9.86 14.74
CA LEU A 27 0.54 -10.75 15.57
C LEU A 27 1.17 -10.01 16.75
N TYR A 28 1.57 -8.75 16.59
CA TYR A 28 2.12 -7.91 17.65
C TYR A 28 1.09 -7.58 18.75
N ARG A 29 -0.18 -7.35 18.39
CA ARG A 29 -1.22 -6.89 19.32
C ARG A 29 -2.10 -8.00 19.88
N LEU A 30 -2.20 -9.15 19.22
CA LEU A 30 -3.02 -10.25 19.75
C LEU A 30 -2.28 -11.00 20.87
N PRO A 31 -2.97 -11.30 21.98
CA PRO A 31 -2.40 -12.16 23.02
C PRO A 31 -1.95 -13.51 22.43
N GLY A 32 -0.71 -13.91 22.71
CA GLY A 32 -0.13 -15.14 22.16
C GLY A 32 1.39 -15.08 22.14
N ARG A 33 2.00 -16.01 21.38
CA ARG A 33 3.47 -16.18 21.30
C ARG A 33 4.22 -14.90 20.90
N PHE A 34 3.58 -14.02 20.14
CA PHE A 34 4.21 -12.84 19.55
C PHE A 34 3.68 -11.51 20.12
N TYR A 35 2.96 -11.57 21.24
CA TYR A 35 2.41 -10.39 21.88
C TYR A 35 3.53 -9.42 22.32
N TYR A 36 3.47 -8.19 21.84
CA TYR A 36 4.51 -7.17 22.01
C TYR A 36 5.92 -7.58 21.53
N ASP A 37 6.01 -8.50 20.57
CA ASP A 37 7.30 -8.89 19.97
C ASP A 37 7.97 -7.71 19.26
N GLU A 38 9.21 -7.42 19.63
CA GLU A 38 9.94 -6.25 19.13
C GLU A 38 10.19 -6.33 17.62
N VAL A 39 10.52 -7.53 17.11
CA VAL A 39 10.82 -7.75 15.69
C VAL A 39 9.57 -7.48 14.85
N LEU A 40 8.41 -7.97 15.29
CA LEU A 40 7.14 -7.66 14.61
C LEU A 40 6.79 -6.17 14.67
N GLY A 41 7.08 -5.49 15.78
CA GLY A 41 6.92 -4.04 15.89
C GLY A 41 7.78 -3.28 14.87
N GLN A 42 9.05 -3.69 14.72
CA GLN A 42 9.96 -3.11 13.73
C GLN A 42 9.52 -3.43 12.29
N ILE A 43 9.10 -4.66 12.02
CA ILE A 43 8.55 -5.06 10.71
C ILE A 43 7.30 -4.24 10.39
N HIS A 44 6.37 -4.05 11.33
CA HIS A 44 5.18 -3.24 11.14
C HIS A 44 5.55 -1.78 10.80
N ALA A 45 6.46 -1.18 11.57
CA ALA A 45 6.90 0.20 11.34
C ALA A 45 7.54 0.37 9.95
N LEU A 46 8.48 -0.51 9.59
CA LEU A 46 9.16 -0.44 8.29
C LEU A 46 8.22 -0.75 7.13
N SER A 47 7.42 -1.81 7.22
CA SER A 47 6.45 -2.17 6.17
C SER A 47 5.36 -1.13 6.01
N GLY A 48 4.94 -0.46 7.09
CA GLY A 48 4.02 0.67 7.05
C GLY A 48 4.60 1.86 6.30
N ALA A 49 5.87 2.21 6.53
CA ALA A 49 6.55 3.26 5.78
C ALA A 49 6.66 2.93 4.28
N ILE A 50 7.06 1.69 3.95
CA ILE A 50 7.12 1.21 2.56
C ILE A 50 5.73 1.25 1.91
N PHE A 51 4.71 0.73 2.57
CA PHE A 51 3.33 0.73 2.08
C PHE A 51 2.85 2.16 1.80
N PHE A 52 3.12 3.11 2.70
CA PHE A 52 2.73 4.51 2.53
C PHE A 52 3.36 5.14 1.28
N ILE A 53 4.66 4.92 1.06
CA ILE A 53 5.37 5.40 -0.14
C ILE A 53 4.76 4.79 -1.41
N LEU A 54 4.54 3.47 -1.41
CA LEU A 54 3.93 2.77 -2.56
C LEU A 54 2.51 3.26 -2.84
N ALA A 55 1.72 3.58 -1.80
CA ALA A 55 0.37 4.12 -1.93
C ALA A 55 0.37 5.52 -2.57
N ILE A 56 1.32 6.39 -2.19
CA ILE A 56 1.51 7.69 -2.85
C ILE A 56 1.84 7.50 -4.32
N LEU A 57 2.80 6.64 -4.64
CA LEU A 57 3.15 6.32 -6.04
C LEU A 57 1.95 5.79 -6.82
N HIS A 58 1.13 4.94 -6.20
CA HIS A 58 -0.08 4.41 -6.81
C HIS A 58 -1.07 5.53 -7.15
N ILE A 59 -1.32 6.45 -6.22
CA ILE A 59 -2.19 7.61 -6.45
C ILE A 59 -1.65 8.47 -7.59
N ILE A 60 -0.36 8.80 -7.60
CA ILE A 60 0.26 9.62 -8.65
C ILE A 60 0.10 8.97 -10.02
N LEU A 61 0.46 7.69 -10.15
CA LEU A 61 0.40 6.97 -11.41
C LEU A 61 -1.04 6.76 -11.91
N ASN A 62 -1.98 6.62 -10.98
CA ASN A 62 -3.40 6.39 -11.28
C ASN A 62 -4.26 7.68 -11.25
N PHE A 63 -3.65 8.86 -11.06
CA PHE A 63 -4.39 10.11 -10.81
C PHE A 63 -5.35 10.50 -11.94
N LYS A 64 -5.03 10.16 -13.20
CA LYS A 64 -5.93 10.37 -14.35
C LYS A 64 -7.22 9.57 -14.22
N TRP A 65 -7.14 8.32 -13.75
CA TRP A 65 -8.30 7.48 -13.50
C TRP A 65 -9.08 7.98 -12.28
N ILE A 66 -8.39 8.36 -11.20
CA ILE A 66 -9.04 8.94 -10.00
C ILE A 66 -9.85 10.19 -10.38
N LYS A 67 -9.25 11.10 -11.16
CA LYS A 67 -9.96 12.29 -11.65
C LYS A 67 -11.21 11.96 -12.45
N SER A 68 -11.18 10.95 -13.31
CA SER A 68 -12.33 10.60 -14.14
C SER A 68 -13.42 9.85 -13.38
N GLN A 69 -13.06 8.95 -12.46
CA GLN A 69 -14.01 8.09 -11.75
C GLN A 69 -14.51 8.68 -10.43
N ILE A 70 -13.63 9.31 -9.66
CA ILE A 70 -13.96 9.84 -8.32
C ILE A 70 -14.44 11.29 -8.42
N PHE A 71 -13.76 12.13 -9.22
CA PHE A 71 -14.08 13.56 -9.32
C PHE A 71 -14.91 13.92 -10.57
N GLY A 72 -15.22 12.96 -11.45
CA GLY A 72 -15.98 13.21 -12.68
C GLY A 72 -15.31 14.14 -13.70
N ILE A 73 -14.01 14.44 -13.53
CA ILE A 73 -13.25 15.32 -14.42
C ILE A 73 -12.90 14.55 -15.70
N LYS A 74 -13.62 14.85 -16.78
CA LYS A 74 -13.34 14.29 -18.11
C LYS A 74 -12.03 14.87 -18.63
N ALA A 75 -11.19 14.01 -19.22
CA ALA A 75 -10.05 14.49 -19.99
C ALA A 75 -10.58 15.33 -21.16
N LYS A 76 -10.07 16.55 -21.33
CA LYS A 76 -10.31 17.31 -22.57
C LYS A 76 -9.74 16.47 -23.71
N LYS A 77 -10.56 16.26 -24.76
CA LYS A 77 -10.16 15.60 -26.00
C LYS A 77 -8.98 16.32 -26.64
#